data_AF-A0A093PNS1-F1
#
_entry.id   AF-A0A093PNS1-F1
#
_cell.length_a   1.000
_cell.length_b   1.000
_cell.length_c   1.000
_cell.angle_alpha   90.00
_cell.angle_beta   90.00
_cell.angle_gamma   90.00
#
_symmetry.space_group_name_H-M   'P 1'
#
loop_
_entity.id
_entity.type
_entity.pdbx_description
1 polymer ?
#
loop_
_entity_poly.entity_id
_entity_poly.type
_entity_poly.pdbx_seq_one_letter_code
_entity_poly.pdbx_strand_id
1 'polypeptide(L)'
;ILTLVLCSCSGQPVSLPWDPPAASSWEHQGGLVFIHAESSLYSLPCSPAEMEVADPTYRWVQDRAVPRLFSVTREGHLLFQHFQAGDSGKYSCTISYRKHGVPVSHTFHYSIFGYHVLGGLDIVLLFHSKLCEDEWTKRFLWGLQDKLRRLEIEQHCKLQLTATFCFPSLNSPSDEFIIQVQLEVSPFGPHWDEHCNAQDTDVVTDCYHKRVQHNL
;
A
#
# COMPACT_ATOMS: atom_id res chain seq x y z
N ILE A 1 39.46 -3.84 -23.57
CA ILE A 1 39.90 -5.08 -22.88
C ILE A 1 38.83 -5.38 -21.84
N LEU A 2 37.96 -6.34 -22.12
CA LEU A 2 36.90 -6.84 -21.22
C LEU A 2 37.53 -7.80 -20.22
N THR A 3 37.26 -7.63 -18.92
CA THR A 3 37.61 -8.59 -17.87
C THR A 3 36.36 -9.33 -17.43
N LEU A 4 36.25 -10.58 -17.85
CA LEU A 4 35.32 -11.59 -17.35
C LEU A 4 35.81 -12.09 -16.00
N VAL A 5 34.98 -11.97 -14.97
CA VAL A 5 35.20 -12.63 -13.67
C VAL A 5 34.38 -13.92 -13.66
N LEU A 6 35.07 -15.05 -13.70
CA LEU A 6 34.52 -16.39 -13.53
C LEU A 6 34.27 -16.64 -12.04
N CYS A 7 33.02 -16.84 -11.63
CA CYS A 7 32.69 -17.38 -10.31
C CYS A 7 32.62 -18.91 -10.39
N SER A 8 33.43 -19.56 -9.57
CA SER A 8 33.54 -21.01 -9.43
C SER A 8 32.36 -21.57 -8.64
N CYS A 9 31.65 -22.53 -9.22
CA CYS A 9 30.70 -23.38 -8.48
C CYS A 9 31.47 -24.54 -7.84
N SER A 10 31.61 -24.56 -6.51
CA SER A 10 32.10 -25.71 -5.76
C SER A 10 30.95 -26.71 -5.51
N GLY A 11 31.16 -27.98 -5.84
CA GLY A 11 30.19 -29.06 -5.67
C GLY A 11 29.95 -29.49 -4.20
N GLN A 12 28.66 -29.70 -3.91
CA GLN A 12 27.94 -30.65 -3.04
C GLN A 12 28.59 -31.32 -1.80
N PRO A 13 27.73 -31.59 -0.81
CA PRO A 13 27.65 -32.91 -0.20
C PRO A 13 26.30 -33.58 -0.45
N VAL A 14 26.38 -34.88 -0.75
CA VAL A 14 25.28 -35.84 -0.92
C VAL A 14 24.54 -36.02 0.42
N SER A 15 23.21 -35.89 0.42
CA SER A 15 22.35 -36.16 1.58
C SER A 15 22.10 -37.66 1.75
N LEU A 16 22.30 -38.17 2.97
CA LEU A 16 22.00 -39.54 3.39
C LEU A 16 20.46 -39.76 3.56
N PRO A 17 19.95 -41.00 3.52
CA PRO A 17 18.53 -41.27 3.25
C PRO A 17 17.55 -41.15 4.43
N TRP A 18 17.96 -40.64 5.60
CA TRP A 18 17.11 -40.62 6.81
C TRP A 18 17.04 -39.25 7.49
N ASP A 19 16.76 -38.22 6.70
CA ASP A 19 16.17 -37.01 7.25
C ASP A 19 14.64 -37.20 7.35
N PRO A 20 14.01 -36.98 8.53
CA PRO A 20 12.55 -36.95 8.63
C PRO A 20 12.00 -35.88 7.66
N PRO A 21 10.77 -36.05 7.11
CA PRO A 21 10.30 -35.20 6.03
C PRO A 21 10.40 -33.74 6.44
N ALA A 22 11.18 -32.98 5.66
CA ALA A 22 11.38 -31.57 5.83
C ALA A 22 10.02 -30.91 6.05
N ALA A 23 9.91 -30.10 7.12
CA ALA A 23 8.72 -29.30 7.37
C ALA A 23 8.29 -28.61 6.07
N SER A 24 7.04 -28.79 5.69
CA SER A 24 6.51 -28.18 4.47
C SER A 24 6.07 -26.77 4.79
N SER A 25 6.83 -25.78 4.33
CA SER A 25 6.52 -24.37 4.48
C SER A 25 6.08 -23.78 3.14
N TRP A 26 4.93 -23.13 3.12
CA TRP A 26 4.37 -22.48 1.94
C TRP A 26 4.21 -20.98 2.18
N GLU A 27 4.52 -20.20 1.16
CA GLU A 27 4.43 -18.74 1.18
C GLU A 27 3.36 -18.28 0.19
N HIS A 28 2.44 -17.43 0.64
CA HIS A 28 1.27 -16.98 -0.09
C HIS A 28 1.14 -15.46 -0.05
N GLN A 29 0.60 -14.87 -1.10
CA GLN A 29 0.24 -13.46 -1.11
C GLN A 29 -1.21 -13.30 -0.62
N GLY A 30 -1.39 -12.64 0.52
CA GLY A 30 -2.69 -12.34 1.12
C GLY A 30 -3.40 -11.13 0.50
N GLY A 31 -2.64 -10.22 -0.12
CA GLY A 31 -3.16 -9.11 -0.93
C GLY A 31 -3.06 -7.73 -0.27
N LEU A 32 -3.76 -6.75 -0.87
CA LEU A 32 -3.88 -5.38 -0.37
C LEU A 32 -5.13 -5.27 0.51
N VAL A 33 -5.00 -4.66 1.69
CA VAL A 33 -6.09 -4.47 2.65
C VAL A 33 -6.21 -2.99 2.98
N PHE A 34 -7.42 -2.45 2.87
CA PHE A 34 -7.69 -1.03 3.11
C PHE A 34 -8.58 -0.88 4.35
N ILE A 35 -8.08 -0.18 5.37
CA ILE A 35 -8.78 0.00 6.65
C ILE A 35 -9.02 1.48 6.88
N HIS A 36 -10.25 1.84 7.26
CA HIS A 36 -10.56 3.22 7.62
C HIS A 36 -9.85 3.62 8.92
N ALA A 37 -9.20 4.79 8.93
CA ALA A 37 -8.39 5.32 10.02
C ALA A 37 -9.17 5.73 11.28
N GLU A 38 -10.50 5.64 11.23
CA GLU A 38 -11.36 5.81 12.41
C GLU A 38 -12.18 4.55 12.70
N SER A 39 -11.82 3.41 12.08
CA SER A 39 -12.45 2.13 12.40
C SER A 39 -12.15 1.76 13.85
N SER A 40 -13.21 1.61 14.64
CA SER A 40 -13.14 1.23 16.05
C SER A 40 -12.63 -0.20 16.21
N LEU A 41 -13.02 -1.10 15.30
CA LEU A 41 -12.59 -2.49 15.27
C LEU A 41 -12.52 -3.01 13.82
N TYR A 42 -11.37 -3.55 13.42
CA TYR A 42 -11.22 -4.29 12.17
C TYR A 42 -10.61 -5.67 12.44
N SER A 43 -11.17 -6.72 11.83
CA SER A 43 -10.71 -8.10 11.96
C SER A 43 -10.15 -8.60 10.64
N LEU A 44 -8.83 -8.76 10.56
CA LEU A 44 -8.14 -9.31 9.39
C LEU A 44 -7.94 -10.83 9.54
N PRO A 45 -8.55 -11.68 8.68
CA PRO A 45 -8.28 -13.11 8.70
C PRO A 45 -6.83 -13.42 8.28
N CYS A 46 -6.26 -14.47 8.86
CA CYS A 46 -4.89 -14.92 8.60
C CYS A 46 -4.71 -15.58 7.22
N SER A 47 -5.80 -16.11 6.65
CA SER A 47 -5.84 -16.68 5.31
C SER A 47 -7.00 -16.06 4.53
N PRO A 48 -6.82 -15.74 3.24
CA PRO A 48 -7.90 -15.21 2.40
C PRO A 48 -8.95 -16.27 2.05
N ALA A 49 -8.63 -17.56 2.20
CA ALA A 49 -9.57 -18.67 2.07
C ALA A 49 -9.72 -19.40 3.40
N GLU A 50 -10.92 -19.91 3.70
CA GLU A 50 -11.11 -20.75 4.88
C GLU A 50 -10.23 -22.00 4.78
N MET A 51 -9.39 -22.21 5.78
CA MET A 51 -8.56 -23.39 5.93
C MET A 51 -9.03 -24.15 7.17
N GLU A 52 -9.74 -25.26 6.96
CA GLU A 52 -10.11 -26.17 8.05
C GLU A 52 -8.93 -27.08 8.38
N VAL A 53 -8.22 -26.74 9.45
CA VAL A 53 -7.10 -27.53 9.98
C VAL A 53 -7.30 -27.76 11.47
N ALA A 54 -6.94 -28.95 11.95
CA ALA A 54 -7.03 -29.30 13.36
C ALA A 54 -5.86 -28.71 14.15
N ASP A 55 -6.16 -28.13 15.30
CA ASP A 55 -5.21 -27.54 16.27
C ASP A 55 -4.15 -26.60 15.65
N PRO A 56 -4.55 -25.58 14.85
CA PRO A 56 -3.61 -24.63 14.29
C PRO A 56 -3.05 -23.68 15.35
N THR A 57 -1.84 -23.22 15.09
CA THR A 57 -1.22 -22.09 15.80
C THR A 57 -1.01 -20.94 14.83
N TYR A 58 -1.30 -19.74 15.28
CA TYR A 58 -1.24 -18.52 14.47
C TYR A 58 -0.18 -17.56 15.00
N ARG A 59 0.60 -16.98 14.10
CA ARG A 59 1.60 -15.97 14.45
C ARG A 59 1.53 -14.80 13.48
N TRP A 60 1.26 -13.62 14.02
CA TRP A 60 1.32 -12.37 13.28
C TRP A 60 2.65 -11.66 13.52
N VAL A 61 3.20 -11.10 12.44
CA VAL A 61 4.39 -10.26 12.45
C VAL A 61 4.10 -9.02 11.61
N GLN A 62 4.61 -7.88 12.04
CA GLN A 62 4.62 -6.67 11.25
C GLN A 62 6.06 -6.27 10.94
N ASP A 63 6.31 -5.85 9.71
CA ASP A 63 7.61 -5.38 9.25
C ASP A 63 7.90 -3.97 9.83
N ARG A 64 8.30 -3.94 11.11
CA ARG A 64 8.66 -2.73 11.85
C ARG A 64 9.90 -2.95 12.69
N ALA A 65 10.62 -1.84 12.94
CA ALA A 65 11.80 -1.82 13.81
C ALA A 65 11.47 -2.19 15.28
N VAL A 66 10.25 -1.88 15.75
CA VAL A 66 9.81 -2.18 17.11
C VAL A 66 8.73 -3.27 17.07
N PRO A 67 8.96 -4.42 17.73
CA PRO A 67 7.96 -5.47 17.85
C PRO A 67 6.71 -4.96 18.58
N ARG A 68 5.54 -5.15 17.97
CA ARG A 68 4.25 -4.84 18.58
C ARG A 68 3.56 -6.14 19.00
N LEU A 69 2.92 -6.13 20.16
CA LEU A 69 2.00 -7.20 20.55
C LEU A 69 0.67 -7.02 19.83
N PHE A 70 0.19 -8.10 19.22
CA PHE A 70 -1.06 -8.12 18.47
C PHE A 70 -2.17 -8.78 19.27
N SER A 71 -3.39 -8.27 19.14
CA SER A 71 -4.59 -8.97 19.61
C SER A 71 -5.04 -9.93 18.52
N VAL A 72 -5.07 -11.23 18.82
CA VAL A 72 -5.40 -12.29 17.85
C VAL A 72 -6.55 -13.12 18.39
N THR A 73 -7.56 -13.42 17.56
CA THR A 73 -8.69 -14.27 17.94
C THR A 73 -8.31 -15.75 18.00
N ARG A 74 -9.22 -16.61 18.47
CA ARG A 74 -8.99 -18.07 18.48
C ARG A 74 -8.87 -18.65 17.07
N GLU A 75 -9.56 -18.04 16.12
CA GLU A 75 -9.57 -18.36 14.69
C GLU A 75 -8.32 -17.78 13.97
N GLY A 76 -7.44 -17.08 14.69
CA GLY A 76 -6.21 -16.52 14.15
C GLY A 76 -6.34 -15.15 13.51
N HIS A 77 -7.49 -14.48 13.63
CA HIS A 77 -7.70 -13.16 13.04
C HIS A 77 -6.94 -12.09 13.81
N LEU A 78 -6.27 -11.19 13.10
CA LEU A 78 -5.63 -10.00 13.69
C LEU A 78 -6.69 -8.93 13.93
N LEU A 79 -6.81 -8.48 15.18
CA LEU A 79 -7.70 -7.41 15.58
C LEU A 79 -6.96 -6.08 15.66
N PHE A 80 -7.47 -5.10 14.93
CA PHE A 80 -7.11 -3.70 15.06
C PHE A 80 -8.17 -2.99 15.88
N GLN A 81 -7.77 -2.44 17.02
CA GLN A 81 -8.62 -1.58 17.85
C GLN A 81 -8.22 -0.13 17.62
N HIS A 82 -9.17 0.71 17.21
CA HIS A 82 -8.93 2.12 16.87
C HIS A 82 -7.79 2.31 15.86
N PHE A 83 -7.92 1.67 14.69
CA PHE A 83 -6.87 1.64 13.67
C PHE A 83 -6.41 3.06 13.31
N GLN A 84 -5.11 3.35 13.41
CA GLN A 84 -4.52 4.64 13.06
C GLN A 84 -3.72 4.57 11.76
N ALA A 85 -3.44 5.72 11.12
CA ALA A 85 -2.56 5.76 9.93
C ALA A 85 -1.19 5.11 10.21
N GLY A 86 -0.68 5.31 11.42
CA GLY A 86 0.54 4.70 11.93
C GLY A 86 0.43 3.19 12.19
N ASP A 87 -0.68 2.52 11.91
CA ASP A 87 -0.87 1.05 11.96
C ASP A 87 -0.71 0.40 10.57
N SER A 88 -0.64 1.21 9.51
CA SER A 88 -0.36 0.75 8.14
C SER A 88 1.00 0.07 8.01
N GLY A 89 1.15 -0.77 6.98
CA GLY A 89 2.43 -1.40 6.64
C GLY A 89 2.29 -2.84 6.18
N LYS A 90 3.41 -3.56 6.15
CA LYS A 90 3.46 -4.97 5.76
C LYS A 90 3.27 -5.87 6.97
N TYR A 91 2.39 -6.84 6.82
CA TYR A 91 2.09 -7.83 7.84
C TYR A 91 2.24 -9.22 7.24
N SER A 92 2.64 -10.17 8.07
CA SER A 92 2.59 -11.58 7.72
C SER A 92 1.91 -12.38 8.81
N CYS A 93 1.10 -13.36 8.39
CA CYS A 93 0.51 -14.34 9.28
C CYS A 93 1.01 -15.74 8.93
N THR A 94 1.53 -16.47 9.91
CA THR A 94 1.91 -17.87 9.74
C THR A 94 0.94 -18.78 10.48
N ILE A 95 0.30 -19.69 9.76
CA ILE A 95 -0.50 -20.81 10.29
C ILE A 95 0.41 -22.02 10.38
N SER A 96 0.58 -22.61 11.56
CA SER A 96 1.36 -23.83 11.77
C SER A 96 0.50 -24.94 12.37
N TYR A 97 0.54 -26.13 11.79
CA TYR A 97 -0.24 -27.29 12.23
C TYR A 97 0.49 -28.61 11.92
N ARG A 98 -0.06 -29.75 12.37
CA ARG A 98 0.47 -31.09 12.05
C ARG A 98 -0.44 -31.81 11.07
N LYS A 99 0.12 -32.26 9.95
CA LYS A 99 -0.56 -33.13 8.97
C LYS A 99 0.09 -34.51 8.96
N HIS A 100 -0.65 -35.54 9.38
CA HIS A 100 -0.13 -36.91 9.53
C HIS A 100 1.19 -36.99 10.34
N GLY A 101 1.29 -36.20 11.41
CA GLY A 101 2.47 -36.13 12.28
C GLY A 101 3.59 -35.22 11.78
N VAL A 102 3.53 -34.76 10.53
CA VAL A 102 4.52 -33.86 9.91
C VAL A 102 4.12 -32.40 10.16
N PRO A 103 5.04 -31.53 10.62
CA PRO A 103 4.77 -30.10 10.76
C PRO A 103 4.61 -29.44 9.38
N VAL A 104 3.55 -28.64 9.24
CA VAL A 104 3.21 -27.87 8.05
C VAL A 104 3.00 -26.42 8.46
N SER A 105 3.50 -25.48 7.67
CA SER A 105 3.28 -24.05 7.88
C SER A 105 2.90 -23.33 6.60
N HIS A 106 1.97 -22.37 6.71
CA HIS A 106 1.56 -21.49 5.63
C HIS A 106 1.72 -20.04 6.09
N THR A 107 2.50 -19.25 5.37
CA THR A 107 2.66 -17.82 5.63
C THR A 107 1.92 -17.01 4.57
N PHE A 108 1.13 -16.03 5.00
CA PHE A 108 0.39 -15.11 4.15
C PHE A 108 0.89 -13.69 4.34
N HIS A 109 1.22 -13.00 3.25
CA HIS A 109 1.73 -11.62 3.27
C HIS A 109 0.67 -10.60 2.87
N TYR A 110 0.48 -9.60 3.71
CA TYR A 110 -0.50 -8.54 3.54
C TYR A 110 0.19 -7.17 3.47
N SER A 111 -0.31 -6.30 2.62
CA SER A 111 -0.01 -4.86 2.67
C SER A 111 -1.26 -4.11 3.11
N ILE A 112 -1.20 -3.52 4.31
CA ILE A 112 -2.32 -2.83 4.94
C ILE A 112 -2.14 -1.33 4.79
N PHE A 113 -3.16 -0.67 4.27
CA PHE A 113 -3.20 0.77 4.04
C PHE A 113 -4.34 1.40 4.82
N GLY A 114 -3.98 2.33 5.71
CA GLY A 114 -4.93 3.21 6.38
C GLY A 114 -5.40 4.32 5.47
N TYR A 115 -6.70 4.57 5.42
CA TYR A 115 -7.26 5.72 4.72
C TYR A 115 -8.23 6.52 5.60
N HIS A 116 -8.32 7.83 5.37
CA HIS A 116 -9.24 8.73 6.05
C HIS A 116 -10.29 9.23 5.06
N VAL A 117 -11.55 9.34 5.47
CA VAL A 117 -12.69 9.66 4.57
C VAL A 117 -12.70 11.09 4.04
N LEU A 118 -11.92 12.01 4.61
CA LEU A 118 -11.93 13.40 4.15
C LEU A 118 -10.83 13.72 3.15
N GLY A 119 -11.24 13.72 1.89
CA GLY A 119 -10.71 14.55 0.82
C GLY A 119 -9.52 13.98 0.07
N GLY A 120 -9.50 14.26 -1.23
CA GLY A 120 -8.25 14.25 -1.99
C GLY A 120 -7.20 15.17 -1.34
N LEU A 121 -5.93 14.90 -1.61
CA LEU A 121 -4.85 15.79 -1.19
C LEU A 121 -4.71 16.91 -2.22
N ASP A 122 -4.95 18.15 -1.81
CA ASP A 122 -4.62 19.30 -2.62
C ASP A 122 -3.11 19.55 -2.55
N ILE A 123 -2.46 19.52 -3.72
CA ILE A 123 -1.03 19.80 -3.88
C ILE A 123 -0.87 21.08 -4.70
N VAL A 124 -0.04 21.98 -4.19
CA VAL A 124 0.39 23.18 -4.91
C VAL A 124 1.86 23.05 -5.25
N LEU A 125 2.17 23.00 -6.55
CA LEU A 125 3.54 23.00 -7.06
C LEU A 125 3.89 24.40 -7.56
N LEU A 126 5.04 24.92 -7.14
CA LEU A 126 5.55 26.23 -7.54
C LEU A 126 6.84 26.04 -8.36
N PHE A 127 6.85 26.57 -9.57
CA PHE A 127 8.00 26.51 -10.47
C PHE A 127 8.47 27.92 -10.83
N HIS A 128 9.76 28.17 -10.67
CA HIS A 128 10.37 29.42 -11.09
C HIS A 128 10.66 29.40 -12.59
N SER A 129 10.30 30.47 -13.28
CA SER A 129 10.50 30.66 -14.71
C SER A 129 10.93 32.10 -15.00
N LYS A 130 11.65 32.31 -16.10
CA LYS A 130 11.94 33.66 -16.62
C LYS A 130 10.84 34.19 -17.54
N LEU A 131 9.94 33.32 -17.95
CA LEU A 131 8.93 33.60 -18.96
C LEU A 131 7.59 33.05 -18.51
N CYS A 132 6.55 33.81 -18.81
CA CYS A 132 5.15 33.44 -18.66
C CYS A 132 4.49 33.32 -20.05
N GLU A 133 5.25 32.80 -21.03
CA GLU A 133 4.74 32.61 -22.39
C GLU A 133 3.88 31.36 -22.46
N ASP A 134 2.71 31.48 -23.08
CA ASP A 134 1.69 30.44 -23.13
C ASP A 134 2.18 29.16 -23.84
N GLU A 135 2.97 29.24 -24.92
CA GLU A 135 3.45 28.04 -25.64
C GLU A 135 4.49 27.23 -24.84
N TRP A 136 5.47 27.89 -24.22
CA TRP A 136 6.46 27.21 -23.37
C TRP A 136 5.83 26.63 -22.12
N THR A 137 4.93 27.38 -21.49
CA THR A 137 4.18 26.93 -20.33
C THR A 137 3.34 25.70 -20.69
N LYS A 138 2.66 25.69 -21.84
CA LYS A 138 1.93 24.51 -22.34
C LYS A 138 2.83 23.29 -22.53
N ARG A 139 4.00 23.45 -23.14
CA ARG A 139 4.96 22.35 -23.31
C ARG A 139 5.44 21.80 -21.97
N PHE A 140 5.74 22.69 -21.02
CA PHE A 140 6.10 22.32 -19.65
C PHE A 140 4.99 21.54 -18.96
N LEU A 141 3.75 22.06 -18.97
CA LEU A 141 2.60 21.40 -18.34
C LEU A 141 2.32 20.03 -18.96
N TRP A 142 2.48 19.90 -20.27
CA TRP A 142 2.34 18.62 -20.96
C TRP A 142 3.39 17.60 -20.49
N GLY A 143 4.65 18.03 -20.38
CA GLY A 143 5.73 17.20 -19.84
C GLY A 143 5.51 16.83 -18.36
N LEU A 144 5.01 17.76 -17.55
CA LEU A 144 4.64 17.51 -16.16
C LEU A 144 3.52 16.46 -16.08
N GLN A 145 2.47 16.60 -16.90
CA GLN A 145 1.35 15.67 -16.93
C GLN A 145 1.79 14.24 -17.31
N ASP A 146 2.72 14.09 -18.26
CA ASP A 146 3.28 12.78 -18.62
C ASP A 146 4.03 12.12 -17.45
N LYS A 147 4.82 12.91 -16.70
CA LYS A 147 5.48 12.42 -15.48
C LYS A 147 4.50 12.04 -14.38
N LEU A 148 3.46 12.84 -14.17
CA LEU A 148 2.41 12.55 -13.18
C LEU A 148 1.65 11.27 -13.52
N ARG A 149 1.32 11.02 -14.80
CA ARG A 149 0.67 9.76 -15.23
C ARG A 149 1.48 8.51 -14.87
N ARG A 150 2.81 8.57 -14.96
CA ARG A 150 3.65 7.45 -14.54
C ARG A 150 3.56 7.23 -13.03
N LEU A 151 3.55 8.31 -12.25
CA LEU A 151 3.39 8.25 -10.80
C LEU A 151 2.02 7.70 -10.39
N GLU A 152 0.94 8.05 -11.10
CA GLU A 152 -0.40 7.47 -10.87
C GLU A 152 -0.37 5.94 -10.93
N ILE A 153 0.30 5.38 -11.93
CA ILE A 153 0.40 3.93 -12.13
C ILE A 153 1.25 3.30 -11.02
N GLU A 154 2.40 3.91 -10.71
CA GLU A 154 3.33 3.39 -9.69
C GLU A 154 2.74 3.43 -8.27
N GLN A 155 1.92 4.45 -7.97
CA GLN A 155 1.35 4.69 -6.64
C GLN A 155 -0.12 4.29 -6.52
N HIS A 156 -0.73 3.74 -7.58
CA HIS A 156 -2.14 3.37 -7.62
C HIS A 156 -3.10 4.50 -7.20
N CYS A 157 -2.80 5.74 -7.60
CA CYS A 157 -3.60 6.92 -7.29
C CYS A 157 -4.00 7.68 -8.57
N LYS A 158 -4.83 8.72 -8.42
CA LYS A 158 -5.19 9.65 -9.48
C LYS A 158 -4.78 11.07 -9.16
N LEU A 159 -4.21 11.74 -10.15
CA LEU A 159 -3.64 13.08 -10.07
C LEU A 159 -4.37 13.95 -11.10
N GLN A 160 -5.26 14.81 -10.63
CA GLN A 160 -6.02 15.71 -11.49
C GLN A 160 -5.46 17.12 -11.42
N LEU A 161 -5.09 17.67 -12.58
CA LEU A 161 -4.70 19.08 -12.70
C LEU A 161 -5.96 19.95 -12.59
N THR A 162 -6.08 20.74 -11.52
CA THR A 162 -7.28 21.56 -11.25
C THR A 162 -7.14 22.97 -11.79
N ALA A 163 -5.97 23.59 -11.59
CA ALA A 163 -5.71 24.93 -12.08
C ALA A 163 -4.22 25.17 -12.36
N THR A 164 -3.94 26.17 -13.18
CA THR A 164 -2.59 26.69 -13.38
C THR A 164 -2.63 28.19 -13.41
N PHE A 165 -1.75 28.82 -12.64
CA PHE A 165 -1.58 30.27 -12.57
C PHE A 165 -0.14 30.61 -12.90
N CYS A 166 0.05 31.80 -13.46
CA CYS A 166 1.38 32.33 -13.68
C CYS A 166 1.37 33.80 -13.27
N PHE A 167 2.27 34.16 -12.36
CA PHE A 167 2.34 35.50 -11.79
C PHE A 167 3.79 35.91 -11.54
N PRO A 168 4.10 37.21 -11.58
CA PRO A 168 5.46 37.70 -11.32
C PRO A 168 5.89 37.41 -9.88
N SER A 169 7.18 37.11 -9.71
CA SER A 169 7.83 36.95 -8.40
C SER A 169 7.81 38.26 -7.63
N LEU A 170 7.57 38.20 -6.31
CA LEU A 170 7.57 39.38 -5.45
C LEU A 170 8.95 40.06 -5.38
N ASN A 171 10.03 39.28 -5.55
CA ASN A 171 11.40 39.75 -5.40
C ASN A 171 11.96 40.40 -6.67
N SER A 172 11.51 39.94 -7.85
CA SER A 172 11.99 40.43 -9.14
C SER A 172 10.89 40.35 -10.21
N PRO A 173 9.85 41.21 -10.12
CA PRO A 173 8.62 41.07 -10.89
C PRO A 173 8.76 41.27 -12.39
N SER A 174 9.89 41.84 -12.85
CA SER A 174 10.20 42.06 -14.27
C SER A 174 10.87 40.88 -14.96
N ASP A 175 11.57 40.03 -14.22
CA ASP A 175 12.52 39.05 -14.78
C ASP A 175 12.28 37.62 -14.29
N GLU A 176 11.41 37.46 -13.29
CA GLU A 176 11.10 36.19 -12.66
C GLU A 176 9.59 36.03 -12.48
N PHE A 177 9.09 34.88 -12.90
CA PHE A 177 7.70 34.47 -12.82
C PHE A 177 7.60 33.15 -12.06
N ILE A 178 6.48 32.96 -11.40
CA ILE A 178 6.12 31.72 -10.70
C ILE A 178 4.96 31.10 -11.45
N ILE A 179 5.16 29.87 -11.91
CA ILE A 179 4.10 29.01 -12.43
C ILE A 179 3.60 28.17 -11.26
N GLN A 180 2.38 28.43 -10.83
CA GLN A 180 1.68 27.67 -9.81
C GLN A 180 0.77 26.64 -10.46
N VAL A 181 1.00 25.37 -10.15
CA VAL A 181 0.18 24.26 -10.61
C VAL A 181 -0.56 23.67 -9.42
N GLN A 182 -1.89 23.64 -9.51
CA GLN A 182 -2.75 23.01 -8.51
C GLN A 182 -3.17 21.62 -8.99
N LEU A 183 -3.05 20.65 -8.09
CA LEU A 183 -3.34 19.25 -8.32
C LEU A 183 -4.23 18.74 -7.19
N GLU A 184 -5.22 17.95 -7.53
CA GLU A 184 -5.98 17.14 -6.59
C GLU A 184 -5.51 15.70 -6.72
N VAL A 185 -5.07 15.11 -5.61
CA VAL A 185 -4.70 13.69 -5.56
C VAL A 185 -5.84 12.91 -4.96
N SER A 186 -6.42 12.01 -5.74
CA SER A 186 -7.29 10.97 -5.23
C SER A 186 -6.47 9.70 -4.96
N PRO A 187 -6.30 9.27 -3.70
CA PRO A 187 -5.57 8.05 -3.36
C PRO A 187 -6.18 6.77 -3.96
N PHE A 188 -7.49 6.74 -4.18
CA PHE A 188 -8.21 5.55 -4.64
C PHE A 188 -9.12 5.83 -5.84
N GLY A 189 -8.71 6.71 -6.75
CA GLY A 189 -9.48 7.03 -7.94
C GLY A 189 -10.65 8.00 -7.71
N PRO A 190 -11.21 8.61 -8.76
CA PRO A 190 -12.16 9.70 -8.60
C PRO A 190 -13.41 9.25 -7.84
N HIS A 191 -13.96 10.12 -6.99
CA HIS A 191 -15.21 9.89 -6.23
C HIS A 191 -15.16 8.80 -5.16
N TRP A 192 -13.98 8.26 -4.82
CA TRP A 192 -13.85 7.29 -3.75
C TRP A 192 -14.30 7.82 -2.38
N ASP A 193 -14.18 9.13 -2.17
CA ASP A 193 -14.45 9.88 -0.95
C ASP A 193 -15.85 10.50 -0.91
N GLU A 194 -16.69 10.32 -1.95
CA GLU A 194 -18.08 10.78 -1.90
C GLU A 194 -18.79 10.22 -0.68
N HIS A 195 -19.66 11.05 -0.09
CA HIS A 195 -20.28 10.77 1.19
C HIS A 195 -21.09 9.46 1.18
N CYS A 196 -20.67 8.49 1.99
CA CYS A 196 -21.45 7.31 2.30
C CYS A 196 -22.49 7.67 3.37
N ASN A 197 -23.76 7.83 2.96
CA ASN A 197 -24.85 8.13 3.87
C ASN A 197 -25.35 6.86 4.57
N ALA A 198 -25.00 6.69 5.84
CA ALA A 198 -25.63 5.71 6.73
C ALA A 198 -25.62 6.20 8.20
N GLN A 199 -26.57 5.71 9.00
CA GLN A 199 -26.65 5.99 10.43
C GLN A 199 -25.67 5.13 11.27
N ASP A 200 -25.09 4.09 10.68
CA ASP A 200 -24.23 3.10 11.34
C ASP A 200 -22.81 3.12 10.75
N THR A 201 -21.81 3.23 11.61
CA THR A 201 -20.38 3.33 11.28
C THR A 201 -19.86 2.10 10.52
N ASP A 202 -20.40 0.91 10.78
CA ASP A 202 -19.97 -0.32 10.09
C ASP A 202 -20.44 -0.33 8.63
N VAL A 203 -21.65 0.20 8.37
CA VAL A 203 -22.23 0.35 7.03
C VAL A 203 -21.48 1.42 6.22
N VAL A 204 -21.07 2.52 6.88
CA VAL A 204 -20.23 3.55 6.28
C VAL A 204 -18.87 2.98 5.86
N THR A 205 -18.23 2.19 6.72
CA THR A 205 -16.92 1.59 6.44
C THR A 205 -16.97 0.59 5.27
N ASP A 206 -18.00 -0.26 5.20
CA ASP A 206 -18.20 -1.20 4.09
C ASP A 206 -18.46 -0.47 2.76
N CYS A 207 -19.20 0.65 2.79
CA CYS A 207 -19.44 1.48 1.62
C CYS A 207 -18.13 2.04 1.04
N TYR A 208 -17.27 2.63 1.86
CA TYR A 208 -15.97 3.13 1.42
C TYR A 208 -15.05 2.00 0.96
N HIS A 209 -15.05 0.86 1.65
CA HIS A 209 -14.27 -0.30 1.25
C HIS A 209 -14.64 -0.78 -0.18
N LYS A 210 -15.94 -0.85 -0.50
CA LYS A 210 -16.41 -1.19 -1.86
C LYS A 210 -15.99 -0.16 -2.90
N ARG A 211 -16.04 1.14 -2.58
CA ARG A 211 -15.60 2.21 -3.49
C ARG A 211 -14.10 2.13 -3.77
N VAL A 212 -13.28 1.89 -2.75
CA VAL A 212 -11.83 1.70 -2.91
C VAL A 212 -11.53 0.49 -3.80
N GLN A 213 -12.19 -0.65 -3.56
CA GLN A 213 -12.02 -1.85 -4.38
C GLN A 213 -12.45 -1.67 -5.84
N HIS A 214 -13.44 -0.83 -6.12
CA HIS A 214 -13.91 -0.59 -7.48
C HIS A 214 -12.92 0.22 -8.34
N ASN A 215 -12.13 1.07 -7.70
CA ASN A 215 -11.27 2.05 -8.37
C ASN A 215 -9.80 1.61 -8.46
N LEU A 216 -9.43 0.50 -7.82
CA LEU A 216 -8.11 -0.14 -7.87
C LEU A 216 -8.06 -1.29 -8.89
#